data_AF-A0A918GDS0-F1
#
_entry.id   AF-A0A918GDS0-F1
#
_cell.length_a   1.000
_cell.length_b   1.000
_cell.length_c   1.000
_cell.angle_alpha   90.00
_cell.angle_beta   90.00
_cell.angle_gamma   90.00
#
_symmetry.space_group_name_H-M   'P 1'
#
loop_
_entity.id
_entity.type
_entity.pdbx_description
1 polymer ?
#
loop_
_entity_poly.entity_id
_entity_poly.type
_entity_poly.pdbx_seq_one_letter_code
_entity_poly.pdbx_strand_id
1 'polypeptide(L)'
;MTRQLDAPPALGSPSPGLDLRRAVEAALVALDSPSPSHDLVADDLLGALARTAAIGDTCVVLPAAEAVGLARRHLRAERTDAAHTALTQALALLSRRP
;
A
#
# COMPACT_ATOMS: atom_id res chain seq x y z
N MET A 1 -36.73 16.51 -19.47
CA MET A 1 -35.48 15.77 -19.76
C MET A 1 -34.94 15.25 -18.44
N THR A 2 -35.19 13.98 -18.09
CA THR A 2 -34.67 13.36 -16.87
C THR A 2 -34.46 11.87 -17.11
N ARG A 3 -33.20 11.45 -17.29
CA ARG A 3 -32.75 10.05 -17.15
C ARG A 3 -31.41 10.11 -16.43
N GLN A 4 -31.42 9.96 -15.11
CA GLN A 4 -31.20 8.69 -14.41
C GLN A 4 -29.81 8.12 -14.69
N LEU A 5 -28.90 8.33 -13.74
CA LEU A 5 -27.87 7.38 -13.35
C LEU A 5 -27.79 7.37 -11.81
N ASP A 6 -28.88 6.91 -11.19
CA ASP A 6 -28.81 6.18 -9.93
C ASP A 6 -28.05 4.87 -10.21
N ALA A 7 -26.74 4.97 -10.37
CA ALA A 7 -25.90 3.80 -10.32
C ALA A 7 -25.78 3.42 -8.84
N PRO A 8 -26.24 2.23 -8.40
CA PRO A 8 -25.93 1.77 -7.06
C PRO A 8 -24.40 1.78 -6.88
N PRO A 9 -23.86 2.13 -5.69
CA PRO A 9 -22.43 2.01 -5.45
C PRO A 9 -22.03 0.57 -5.78
N ALA A 10 -21.03 0.41 -6.65
CA ALA A 10 -20.62 -0.90 -7.12
C ALA A 10 -20.38 -1.84 -5.93
N LEU A 11 -21.31 -2.79 -5.75
CA LEU A 11 -21.16 -3.95 -4.86
C LEU A 11 -19.92 -4.70 -5.35
N GLY A 12 -18.79 -4.48 -4.68
CA GLY A 12 -17.51 -5.11 -5.03
C GLY A 12 -16.31 -4.18 -5.13
N SER A 13 -16.44 -2.87 -4.84
CA SER A 13 -15.24 -2.03 -4.68
C SER A 13 -14.41 -2.59 -3.52
N PRO A 14 -13.16 -3.03 -3.74
CA PRO A 14 -12.34 -3.58 -2.67
C PRO A 14 -12.22 -2.55 -1.55
N SER A 15 -12.15 -3.02 -0.29
CA SER A 15 -11.99 -2.15 0.86
C SER A 15 -10.87 -1.14 0.60
N PRO A 16 -11.06 0.16 0.91
CA PRO A 16 -10.08 1.16 0.51
C PRO A 16 -8.69 0.87 1.08
N GLY A 17 -7.70 0.79 0.19
CA GLY A 17 -6.33 0.40 0.54
C GLY A 17 -6.08 -1.10 0.75
N LEU A 18 -7.01 -1.99 0.40
CA LEU A 18 -6.80 -3.44 0.43
C LEU A 18 -5.61 -3.87 -0.43
N ASP A 19 -5.49 -3.30 -1.63
CA ASP A 19 -4.38 -3.58 -2.53
C ASP A 19 -3.05 -3.09 -1.95
N LEU A 20 -3.05 -1.92 -1.30
CA LEU A 20 -1.88 -1.42 -0.60
C LEU A 20 -1.50 -2.34 0.57
N ARG A 21 -2.49 -2.84 1.32
CA ARG A 21 -2.26 -3.78 2.43
C ARG A 21 -1.62 -5.07 1.94
N ARG A 22 -2.17 -5.67 0.88
CA ARG A 22 -1.60 -6.89 0.26
C ARG A 22 -0.17 -6.67 -0.22
N ALA A 23 0.12 -5.52 -0.82
CA ALA A 23 1.47 -5.18 -1.24
C ALA A 23 2.43 -5.03 -0.04
N VAL A 24 1.98 -4.44 1.06
CA VAL A 24 2.77 -4.33 2.30
C VAL A 24 3.03 -5.70 2.91
N GLU A 25 2.02 -6.57 2.98
CA GLU A 25 2.16 -7.95 3.46
C GLU A 25 3.16 -8.74 2.60
N ALA A 26 3.04 -8.66 1.27
CA ALA A 26 3.97 -9.30 0.34
C ALA A 26 5.39 -8.75 0.48
N ALA A 27 5.55 -7.45 0.68
CA ALA A 27 6.86 -6.82 0.90
C ALA A 27 7.51 -7.32 2.19
N LEU A 28 6.76 -7.43 3.30
CA LEU A 28 7.29 -7.98 4.55
C LEU A 28 7.79 -9.42 4.38
N VAL A 29 6.99 -10.29 3.73
CA VAL A 29 7.39 -11.67 3.41
C VAL A 29 8.64 -11.71 2.52
N ALA A 30 8.73 -10.82 1.53
CA ALA A 30 9.88 -10.74 0.64
C ALA A 30 11.16 -10.32 1.40
N LEU A 31 11.04 -9.41 2.38
CA LEU A 31 12.17 -8.96 3.20
C LEU A 31 12.67 -10.01 4.20
N ASP A 32 11.80 -10.93 4.63
CA ASP A 32 12.18 -12.06 5.48
C ASP A 32 12.92 -13.18 4.72
N SER A 33 12.99 -13.08 3.39
CA SER A 33 13.74 -14.03 2.56
C SER A 33 15.25 -13.82 2.71
N PRO A 34 16.10 -14.86 2.57
CA PRO A 34 17.53 -14.79 2.86
C PRO A 34 18.33 -13.81 1.99
N SER A 35 17.83 -13.48 0.79
CA SER A 35 18.42 -12.50 -0.13
C SER A 35 17.31 -11.66 -0.75
N PRO A 36 16.81 -10.62 -0.06
CA PRO A 36 15.71 -9.82 -0.56
C PRO A 36 16.19 -8.85 -1.65
N SER A 37 15.48 -8.82 -2.77
CA SER A 37 15.72 -7.83 -3.84
C SER A 37 15.06 -6.50 -3.47
N HIS A 38 15.77 -5.63 -2.74
CA HIS A 38 15.25 -4.34 -2.27
C HIS A 38 14.65 -3.47 -3.39
N ASP A 39 15.26 -3.47 -4.58
CA ASP A 39 14.76 -2.70 -5.72
C ASP A 39 13.41 -3.20 -6.23
N LEU A 40 13.24 -4.52 -6.36
CA LEU A 40 11.97 -5.13 -6.78
C LEU A 40 10.87 -4.82 -5.75
N VAL A 41 11.16 -4.99 -4.46
CA VAL A 41 10.21 -4.67 -3.39
C VAL A 41 9.83 -3.18 -3.41
N ALA A 42 10.79 -2.29 -3.64
CA ALA A 42 10.53 -0.85 -3.73
C ALA A 42 9.66 -0.48 -4.95
N ASP A 43 9.79 -1.19 -6.06
CA ASP A 43 9.01 -0.96 -7.28
C ASP A 43 7.60 -1.55 -7.19
N ASP A 44 7.44 -2.72 -6.57
CA ASP A 44 6.13 -3.29 -6.29
C ASP A 44 5.30 -2.38 -5.37
N LEU A 45 5.93 -1.83 -4.33
CA LEU A 45 5.31 -0.85 -3.44
C LEU A 45 4.96 0.46 -4.17
N LEU A 46 5.78 0.90 -5.14
CA LEU A 46 5.45 2.06 -5.98
C LEU A 46 4.20 1.80 -6.82
N GLY A 47 4.14 0.63 -7.46
CA GLY A 47 2.97 0.21 -8.25
C GLY A 47 1.70 0.15 -7.40
N ALA A 48 1.80 -0.33 -6.16
CA ALA A 48 0.68 -0.35 -5.22
C ALA A 48 0.20 1.06 -4.82
N LEU A 49 1.13 1.98 -4.56
CA LEU A 49 0.80 3.39 -4.30
C LEU A 49 0.14 4.05 -5.51
N ALA A 50 0.66 3.81 -6.72
CA ALA A 50 0.09 4.35 -7.95
C ALA A 50 -1.33 3.84 -8.21
N ARG A 51 -1.58 2.53 -8.01
CA ARG A 51 -2.94 1.95 -8.10
C ARG A 51 -3.88 2.55 -7.07
N THR A 52 -3.42 2.69 -5.82
CA THR A 52 -4.20 3.31 -4.73
C THR A 52 -4.58 4.75 -5.08
N ALA A 53 -3.64 5.52 -5.63
CA ALA A 53 -3.90 6.87 -6.10
C ALA A 53 -4.88 6.92 -7.28
N ALA A 54 -4.76 6.00 -8.23
CA ALA A 54 -5.65 5.91 -9.40
C ALA A 54 -7.11 5.56 -9.04
N ILE A 55 -7.31 4.77 -7.98
CA ILE A 55 -8.64 4.44 -7.44
C ILE A 55 -9.24 5.60 -6.63
N GLY A 56 -8.42 6.57 -6.20
CA GLY A 56 -8.83 7.71 -5.40
C GLY A 56 -8.83 7.47 -3.88
N ASP A 57 -8.26 6.35 -3.44
CA ASP A 57 -8.22 5.95 -2.02
C ASP A 57 -7.12 6.66 -1.22
N THR A 58 -6.26 7.45 -1.86
CA THR A 58 -5.07 8.05 -1.24
C THR A 58 -5.40 8.89 -0.01
N CYS A 59 -6.44 9.73 -0.07
CA CYS A 59 -6.86 10.56 1.08
C CYS A 59 -7.29 9.71 2.29
N VAL A 60 -7.77 8.52 1.99
CA VAL A 60 -8.41 7.57 2.89
C VAL A 60 -7.34 6.68 3.55
N VAL A 61 -6.18 6.46 2.92
CA VAL A 61 -5.04 5.72 3.50
C VAL A 61 -3.76 6.55 3.60
N LEU A 62 -3.87 7.88 3.61
CA LEU A 62 -2.70 8.78 3.53
C LEU A 62 -1.58 8.45 4.53
N PRO A 63 -1.86 8.24 5.85
CA PRO A 63 -0.79 7.92 6.79
C PRO A 63 -0.08 6.60 6.47
N ALA A 64 -0.81 5.60 5.96
CA ALA A 64 -0.21 4.33 5.54
C ALA A 64 0.60 4.50 4.26
N ALA A 65 0.11 5.27 3.29
CA ALA A 65 0.81 5.56 2.04
C ALA A 65 2.14 6.30 2.30
N GLU A 66 2.17 7.24 3.24
CA GLU A 66 3.40 7.93 3.67
C GLU A 66 4.41 6.98 4.30
N ALA A 67 3.96 6.08 5.18
CA ALA A 67 4.80 5.06 5.80
C ALA A 67 5.39 4.10 4.73
N VAL A 68 4.60 3.69 3.73
CA VAL A 68 5.09 2.91 2.58
C VAL A 68 6.11 3.71 1.76
N GLY A 69 5.86 5.00 1.53
CA GLY A 69 6.81 5.89 0.85
C GLY A 69 8.14 6.00 1.60
N LEU A 70 8.11 6.05 2.93
CA LEU A 70 9.31 6.03 3.77
C LEU A 70 10.04 4.68 3.69
N ALA A 71 9.31 3.56 3.78
CA ALA A 71 9.87 2.22 3.62
C ALA A 71 10.63 2.08 2.30
N ARG A 72 10.03 2.55 1.19
CA ARG A 72 10.69 2.55 -0.13
C ARG A 72 12.01 3.32 -0.14
N ARG A 73 12.07 4.49 0.52
CA ARG A 73 13.33 5.25 0.66
C ARG A 73 14.37 4.46 1.44
N HIS A 74 13.98 3.72 2.48
CA HIS A 74 14.88 2.85 3.22
C HIS A 74 15.38 1.67 2.39
N LEU A 75 14.52 1.04 1.59
CA LEU A 75 14.90 -0.04 0.68
C LEU A 75 15.94 0.41 -0.35
N ARG A 76 15.73 1.59 -0.98
CA ARG A 76 16.69 2.20 -1.92
C ARG A 76 18.01 2.62 -1.26
N ALA A 77 18.02 2.75 0.06
CA ALA A 77 19.22 3.02 0.85
C ALA A 77 19.78 1.75 1.53
N GLU A 78 19.27 0.56 1.17
CA GLU A 78 19.66 -0.75 1.71
C GLU A 78 19.51 -0.87 3.24
N ARG A 79 18.57 -0.12 3.84
CA ARG A 79 18.28 -0.15 5.29
C ARG A 79 17.10 -1.07 5.59
N THR A 80 17.33 -2.38 5.58
CA THR A 80 16.28 -3.40 5.74
C THR A 80 15.48 -3.24 7.02
N ASP A 81 16.13 -3.07 8.18
CA ASP A 81 15.44 -2.95 9.48
C ASP A 81 14.50 -1.72 9.53
N ALA A 82 14.96 -0.59 8.98
CA ALA A 82 14.19 0.63 8.93
C ALA A 82 13.01 0.50 7.95
N ALA A 83 13.22 -0.18 6.81
CA ALA A 83 12.15 -0.49 5.86
C ALA A 83 11.10 -1.41 6.50
N HIS A 84 11.53 -2.46 7.19
CA HIS A 84 10.65 -3.41 7.88
C HIS A 84 9.80 -2.69 8.94
N THR A 85 10.42 -1.87 9.79
CA THR A 85 9.72 -1.05 10.80
C THR A 85 8.64 -0.16 10.18
N ALA A 86 8.97 0.54 9.09
CA ALA A 86 8.02 1.41 8.39
C ALA A 86 6.87 0.62 7.74
N LEU A 87 7.14 -0.57 7.19
CA LEU A 87 6.12 -1.45 6.61
C LEU A 87 5.20 -2.04 7.69
N THR A 88 5.73 -2.46 8.85
CA THR A 88 4.91 -2.89 9.98
C THR A 88 3.99 -1.78 10.47
N GLN A 89 4.49 -0.54 10.54
CA GLN A 89 3.66 0.62 10.86
C GLN A 89 2.55 0.85 9.83
N ALA A 90 2.88 0.78 8.53
CA ALA A 90 1.90 0.90 7.45
C ALA A 90 0.80 -0.18 7.57
N LEU A 91 1.18 -1.43 7.83
CA LEU A 91 0.25 -2.54 8.01
C LEU A 91 -0.67 -2.31 9.21
N ALA A 92 -0.15 -1.81 10.32
CA ALA A 92 -0.94 -1.47 11.50
C ALA A 92 -1.98 -0.37 11.17
N LEU A 93 -1.61 0.65 10.41
CA LEU A 93 -2.53 1.70 9.98
C LEU A 93 -3.63 1.18 9.05
N LEU A 94 -3.29 0.27 8.13
CA LEU A 94 -4.24 -0.35 7.20
C LEU A 94 -5.17 -1.36 7.89
N SER A 95 -4.71 -1.98 8.98
CA SER A 95 -5.48 -2.97 9.74
C SER A 95 -6.38 -2.33 10.81
N ARG A 96 -6.09 -1.09 11.21
CA ARG A 96 -6.85 -0.33 12.23
C ARG A 96 -8.10 0.37 11.67
N ARG A 97 -8.45 0.14 10.41
CA ARG A 97 -9.58 0.83 9.79
C ARG A 97 -10.91 0.35 10.40
N PRO A 98 -11.78 1.26 10.85
CA PRO A 98 -13.12 0.95 11.37
C PRO A 98 -14.07 0.41 10.30
#